data_AF-A0A742LP26-F1
#
_entry.id   AF-A0A742LP26-F1
#
_cell.length_a   1.000
_cell.length_b   1.000
_cell.length_c   1.000
_cell.angle_alpha   90.00
_cell.angle_beta   90.00
_cell.angle_gamma   90.00
#
_symmetry.space_group_name_H-M   'P 1'
#
loop_
_entity.id
_entity.type
_entity.pdbx_description
1 polymer ?
#
loop_
_entity_poly.entity_id
_entity_poly.type
_entity_poly.pdbx_seq_one_letter_code
_entity_poly.pdbx_strand_id
1 'polypeptide(L)'
;MSLNLRKLKQVILISSLCFISAGVYAAGVAKTAADAMNCDPDAGDNDNGYGSCPFLGSIYDADPVFKKDLDDALKSAGLTGLTGKQGAMNGPDSGLIPVDVGGEKWLLGSVCEQGNCGDHYLKILYIPSEHVVAGFYYNGGEEKMFGDAGDAETKVLRSGVPEETQQAPVLAAATPADGAPANTIWTFKDNGGKSLWQVCGGQNSSCTIIASTKYYVAVLNRKSATGCAFGDFYVAARDTASWRQYDTG
;
A
#
# COMPACT_ATOMS: atom_id res chain seq x y z
N MET A 1 24.01 -18.30 74.94
CA MET A 1 22.77 -18.97 75.38
C MET A 1 21.61 -18.17 74.77
N SER A 2 20.92 -18.70 73.75
CA SER A 2 19.62 -19.42 73.87
C SER A 2 18.46 -18.43 74.05
N LEU A 3 17.33 -18.38 73.31
CA LEU A 3 16.61 -19.32 72.45
C LEU A 3 15.55 -18.56 71.61
N ASN A 4 15.17 -19.20 70.51
CA ASN A 4 14.20 -18.93 69.45
C ASN A 4 12.80 -18.28 69.69
N LEU A 5 12.34 -17.62 68.61
CA LEU A 5 11.00 -17.52 68.00
C LEU A 5 9.75 -17.13 68.84
N ARG A 6 9.04 -16.10 68.36
CA ARG A 6 7.59 -16.18 68.04
C ARG A 6 7.15 -15.11 67.03
N LYS A 7 6.55 -15.57 65.93
CA LYS A 7 5.84 -14.81 64.89
C LYS A 7 4.78 -13.87 65.49
N LEU A 8 4.61 -12.67 64.92
CA LEU A 8 3.29 -12.20 64.51
C LEU A 8 3.38 -11.16 63.38
N LYS A 9 2.58 -11.41 62.36
CA LYS A 9 2.42 -10.65 61.11
C LYS A 9 1.81 -9.27 61.38
N GLN A 10 2.25 -8.23 60.67
CA GLN A 10 1.38 -7.12 60.27
C GLN A 10 1.96 -6.35 59.07
N VAL A 11 1.44 -6.72 57.89
CA VAL A 11 1.08 -5.91 56.72
C VAL A 11 1.97 -4.70 56.40
N ILE A 12 2.87 -4.87 55.43
CA ILE A 12 3.50 -3.76 54.71
C ILE A 12 2.51 -3.32 53.62
N LEU A 13 1.85 -2.18 53.84
CA LEU A 13 1.13 -1.46 52.80
C LEU A 13 2.18 -0.73 51.93
N ILE A 14 2.74 -1.44 50.94
CA ILE A 14 3.49 -0.80 49.86
C ILE A 14 2.45 -0.12 48.98
N SER A 15 2.30 1.19 49.16
CA SER A 15 1.59 2.05 48.23
C SER A 15 2.40 2.10 46.93
N SER A 16 2.16 1.12 46.05
CA SER A 16 2.59 1.19 44.66
C SER A 16 1.75 2.26 43.97
N LEU A 17 2.22 3.50 43.99
CA LEU A 17 1.84 4.48 42.99
C LEU A 17 2.30 3.92 41.63
N CYS A 18 1.39 3.23 40.93
CA CYS A 18 1.48 3.07 39.49
C CYS A 18 1.37 4.47 38.89
N PHE A 19 2.50 5.12 38.66
CA PHE A 19 2.58 6.16 37.64
C PHE A 19 2.28 5.47 36.31
N ILE A 20 1.00 5.47 35.93
CA ILE A 20 0.62 5.35 34.53
C ILE A 20 1.06 6.67 33.91
N SER A 21 2.35 6.79 33.59
CA SER A 21 2.75 7.71 32.54
C SER A 21 2.07 7.16 31.29
N ALA A 22 0.91 7.71 30.95
CA ALA A 22 0.48 7.76 29.57
C ALA A 22 1.62 8.45 28.84
N GLY A 23 2.50 7.64 28.25
CA GLY A 23 3.55 8.12 27.39
C GLY A 23 2.84 8.88 26.29
N VAL A 24 2.94 10.21 26.33
CA VAL A 24 2.81 11.00 25.12
C VAL A 24 4.00 10.54 24.28
N TYR A 25 3.79 9.53 23.46
CA TYR A 25 4.73 9.17 22.42
C TYR A 25 4.79 10.41 21.53
N ALA A 26 5.83 11.21 21.69
CA ALA A 26 6.29 12.03 20.58
C ALA A 26 6.44 11.04 19.42
N ALA A 27 5.67 11.22 18.35
CA ALA A 27 5.69 10.36 17.18
C ALA A 27 7.06 10.48 16.52
N GLY A 28 8.04 9.78 17.08
CA GLY A 28 9.32 9.56 16.44
C GLY A 28 9.04 8.71 15.21
N VAL A 29 9.49 9.18 14.04
CA VAL A 29 9.46 8.40 12.81
C VAL A 29 10.04 7.02 13.11
N ALA A 30 9.24 5.97 12.90
CA ALA A 30 9.64 4.59 13.07
C ALA A 30 10.98 4.33 12.36
N LYS A 31 11.95 3.74 13.05
CA LYS A 31 13.33 3.57 12.54
C LYS A 31 13.62 2.16 12.05
N THR A 32 12.75 1.22 12.38
CA THR A 32 12.85 -0.19 12.01
C THR A 32 11.54 -0.65 11.39
N ALA A 33 11.60 -1.75 10.64
CA ALA A 33 10.39 -2.40 10.15
C ALA A 33 9.51 -2.87 11.33
N ALA A 34 10.11 -3.34 12.43
CA ALA A 34 9.36 -3.72 13.62
C ALA A 34 8.56 -2.54 14.23
N ASP A 35 9.13 -1.33 14.24
CA ASP A 35 8.42 -0.12 14.69
C ASP A 35 7.22 0.20 13.78
N ALA A 36 7.37 -0.01 12.47
CA ALA A 36 6.33 0.26 11.48
C ALA A 36 5.06 -0.59 11.68
N MET A 37 5.13 -1.72 12.40
CA MET A 37 3.95 -2.54 12.72
C MET A 37 2.87 -1.80 13.53
N ASN A 38 3.26 -0.71 14.20
CA ASN A 38 2.38 0.11 15.02
C ASN A 38 2.15 1.51 14.45
N CYS A 39 2.60 1.78 13.23
CA CYS A 39 2.33 3.06 12.60
C CYS A 39 0.85 3.17 12.18
N ASP A 40 0.38 4.40 12.15
CA ASP A 40 -0.92 4.80 11.65
C ASP A 40 -0.76 5.55 10.32
N PRO A 41 -1.25 5.00 9.19
CA PRO A 41 -1.17 5.65 7.88
C PRO A 41 -2.11 6.87 7.75
N ASP A 42 -3.08 7.03 8.66
CA ASP A 42 -4.06 8.12 8.64
C ASP A 42 -3.70 9.27 9.60
N ALA A 43 -2.55 9.18 10.30
CA ALA A 43 -2.06 10.23 11.19
C ALA A 43 -1.72 11.52 10.42
N GLY A 44 -1.98 12.69 11.01
CA GLY A 44 -1.96 13.99 10.32
C GLY A 44 -0.60 14.70 10.17
N ASP A 45 0.52 14.05 10.48
CA ASP A 45 1.87 14.64 10.39
C ASP A 45 2.68 13.92 9.29
N ASN A 46 3.04 14.62 8.20
CA ASN A 46 3.34 13.99 6.90
C ASN A 46 4.78 14.19 6.38
N ASP A 47 5.72 14.63 7.21
CA ASP A 47 7.01 15.11 6.66
C ASP A 47 7.97 14.00 6.20
N ASN A 48 7.78 12.74 6.64
CA ASN A 48 8.72 11.64 6.35
C ASN A 48 8.03 10.26 6.15
N GLY A 49 6.78 10.24 5.69
CA GLY A 49 6.03 8.99 5.55
C GLY A 49 4.60 9.15 5.02
N TYR A 50 3.85 8.05 5.04
CA TYR A 50 2.40 8.07 4.88
C TYR A 50 1.76 8.07 6.28
N GLY A 51 1.22 9.22 6.68
CA GLY A 51 0.94 9.49 8.09
C GLY A 51 2.20 9.25 8.93
N SER A 52 2.10 8.41 9.96
CA SER A 52 3.25 8.04 10.82
C SER A 52 4.06 6.85 10.29
N CYS A 53 3.67 6.26 9.16
CA CYS A 53 4.34 5.09 8.59
C CYS A 53 5.59 5.46 7.78
N PRO A 54 6.76 4.88 8.08
CA PRO A 54 8.02 5.26 7.47
C PRO A 54 8.10 4.74 6.02
N PHE A 55 8.73 5.52 5.14
CA PHE A 55 9.02 5.12 3.76
C PHE A 55 9.88 3.85 3.70
N LEU A 56 9.59 2.96 2.74
CA LEU A 56 10.32 1.70 2.56
C LEU A 56 11.81 1.95 2.37
N GLY A 57 12.18 2.89 1.50
CA GLY A 57 13.59 3.22 1.23
C GLY A 57 14.31 3.73 2.48
N SER A 58 13.61 4.46 3.35
CA SER A 58 14.17 4.95 4.62
C SER A 58 14.46 3.80 5.58
N ILE A 59 13.56 2.83 5.69
CA ILE A 59 13.78 1.63 6.50
C ILE A 59 14.83 0.72 5.88
N TYR A 60 14.89 0.59 4.57
CA TYR A 60 15.94 -0.15 3.87
C TYR A 60 17.35 0.37 4.19
N ASP A 61 17.51 1.70 4.28
CA ASP A 61 18.78 2.33 4.61
C ASP A 61 19.12 2.23 6.12
N ALA A 62 18.10 2.26 7.00
CA ALA A 62 18.27 2.37 8.45
C ALA A 62 18.26 1.03 9.20
N ASP A 63 17.51 0.04 8.72
CA ASP A 63 17.27 -1.25 9.38
C ASP A 63 18.07 -2.37 8.68
N PRO A 64 19.20 -2.81 9.24
CA PRO A 64 20.04 -3.83 8.61
C PRO A 64 19.38 -5.21 8.56
N VAL A 65 18.41 -5.48 9.43
CA VAL A 65 17.68 -6.77 9.45
C VAL A 65 16.72 -6.79 8.27
N PHE A 66 15.86 -5.77 8.16
CA PHE A 66 14.95 -5.63 7.03
C PHE A 66 15.71 -5.63 5.69
N LYS A 67 16.80 -4.86 5.61
CA LYS A 67 17.66 -4.82 4.41
C LYS A 67 18.14 -6.22 4.01
N LYS A 68 18.65 -6.99 4.98
CA LYS A 68 19.14 -8.35 4.74
C LYS A 68 18.03 -9.28 4.26
N ASP A 69 16.88 -9.27 4.94
CA ASP A 69 15.76 -10.15 4.62
C ASP A 69 15.23 -9.87 3.20
N LEU A 70 15.09 -8.59 2.83
CA LEU A 70 14.67 -8.19 1.49
C LEU A 70 15.71 -8.54 0.42
N ASP A 71 16.98 -8.25 0.67
CA ASP A 71 18.07 -8.55 -0.26
C ASP A 71 18.19 -10.08 -0.50
N ASP A 72 18.03 -10.90 0.54
CA ASP A 72 18.07 -12.37 0.43
C ASP A 72 16.86 -12.92 -0.34
N ALA A 73 15.66 -12.36 -0.12
CA ALA A 73 14.44 -12.76 -0.83
C ALA A 73 14.53 -12.43 -2.33
N LEU A 74 14.96 -11.22 -2.68
CA LEU A 74 15.16 -10.79 -4.06
C LEU A 74 16.24 -11.64 -4.75
N LYS A 75 17.37 -11.86 -4.08
CA LYS A 75 18.46 -12.68 -4.61
C LYS A 75 18.03 -14.12 -4.88
N SER A 76 17.22 -14.71 -3.99
CA SER A 76 16.66 -16.07 -4.17
C SER A 76 15.73 -16.14 -5.38
N ALA A 77 15.07 -15.04 -5.72
CA ALA A 77 14.30 -14.88 -6.95
C ALA A 77 15.18 -14.51 -8.17
N GLY A 78 16.51 -14.45 -8.06
CA GLY A 78 17.38 -14.00 -9.16
C GLY A 78 17.22 -12.52 -9.53
N LEU A 79 16.59 -11.73 -8.67
CA LEU A 79 16.47 -10.28 -8.79
C LEU A 79 17.62 -9.66 -7.99
N THR A 80 18.57 -9.03 -8.68
CA THR A 80 19.75 -8.43 -8.04
C THR A 80 19.93 -6.99 -8.49
N GLY A 81 20.50 -6.14 -7.62
CA GLY A 81 20.73 -4.72 -7.93
C GLY A 81 19.46 -3.87 -8.05
N LEU A 82 18.33 -4.34 -7.51
CA LEU A 82 17.08 -3.58 -7.56
C LEU A 82 17.01 -2.49 -6.49
N THR A 83 17.39 -2.78 -5.26
CA THR A 83 17.17 -1.93 -4.08
C THR A 83 18.40 -1.10 -3.70
N GLY A 84 18.18 -0.07 -2.87
CA GLY A 84 19.22 0.85 -2.40
C GLY A 84 19.50 2.02 -3.35
N LYS A 85 20.37 2.95 -2.92
CA LYS A 85 20.60 4.24 -3.62
C LYS A 85 21.06 4.10 -5.08
N GLN A 86 21.78 3.03 -5.39
CA GLN A 86 22.28 2.72 -6.73
C GLN A 86 21.42 1.69 -7.47
N GLY A 87 20.38 1.15 -6.83
CA GLY A 87 19.48 0.19 -7.44
C GLY A 87 18.47 0.85 -8.37
N ALA A 88 17.86 0.06 -9.26
CA ALA A 88 16.83 0.56 -10.18
C ALA A 88 15.56 1.04 -9.46
N MET A 89 15.23 0.45 -8.30
CA MET A 89 14.11 0.79 -7.43
C MET A 89 14.51 1.87 -6.41
N ASN A 90 14.88 3.05 -6.91
CA ASN A 90 15.28 4.21 -6.10
C ASN A 90 14.39 5.44 -6.33
N GLY A 91 13.21 5.23 -6.92
CA GLY A 91 12.21 6.25 -7.15
C GLY A 91 11.21 6.38 -6.00
N PRO A 92 10.02 6.92 -6.27
CA PRO A 92 8.95 7.01 -5.28
C PRO A 92 8.65 5.66 -4.62
N ASP A 93 8.45 5.69 -3.30
CA ASP A 93 8.06 4.53 -2.53
C ASP A 93 6.82 4.82 -1.68
N SER A 94 6.10 3.75 -1.32
CA SER A 94 5.09 3.81 -0.27
C SER A 94 5.74 3.57 1.09
N GLY A 95 5.09 4.09 2.13
CA GLY A 95 5.38 3.69 3.49
C GLY A 95 5.28 2.16 3.66
N LEU A 96 5.94 1.64 4.70
CA LEU A 96 5.66 0.30 5.24
C LEU A 96 4.40 0.40 6.10
N ILE A 97 3.28 -0.02 5.54
CA ILE A 97 1.96 0.14 6.15
C ILE A 97 1.47 -1.20 6.70
N PRO A 98 1.03 -1.29 7.97
CA PRO A 98 0.47 -2.51 8.51
C PRO A 98 -0.87 -2.85 7.84
N VAL A 99 -1.00 -4.09 7.39
CA VAL A 99 -2.21 -4.64 6.76
C VAL A 99 -2.52 -6.04 7.28
N ASP A 100 -3.80 -6.40 7.32
CA ASP A 100 -4.23 -7.77 7.62
C ASP A 100 -4.52 -8.52 6.31
N VAL A 101 -3.73 -9.56 6.00
CA VAL A 101 -3.81 -10.35 4.77
C VAL A 101 -3.67 -11.82 5.13
N GLY A 102 -4.54 -12.69 4.61
CA GLY A 102 -4.50 -14.13 4.90
C GLY A 102 -4.76 -14.52 6.36
N GLY A 103 -5.16 -13.57 7.22
CA GLY A 103 -5.26 -13.77 8.66
C GLY A 103 -3.97 -13.45 9.42
N GLU A 104 -2.95 -12.98 8.73
CA GLU A 104 -1.68 -12.52 9.29
C GLU A 104 -1.51 -11.00 9.12
N LYS A 105 -0.71 -10.41 10.00
CA LYS A 105 -0.40 -8.98 9.94
C LYS A 105 0.93 -8.78 9.25
N TRP A 106 0.89 -8.07 8.13
CA TRP A 106 2.04 -7.79 7.28
C TRP A 106 2.33 -6.29 7.25
N LEU A 107 3.57 -5.93 6.89
CA LEU A 107 3.88 -4.61 6.35
C LEU A 107 3.81 -4.66 4.83
N LEU A 108 2.90 -3.89 4.26
CA LEU A 108 2.83 -3.65 2.83
C LEU A 108 3.71 -2.47 2.46
N GLY A 109 4.63 -2.69 1.53
CA GLY A 109 5.48 -1.64 0.96
C GLY A 109 5.56 -1.76 -0.55
N SER A 110 5.90 -0.65 -1.20
CA SER A 110 6.12 -0.60 -2.65
C SER A 110 7.15 0.46 -2.99
N VAL A 111 7.90 0.25 -4.06
CA VAL A 111 8.88 1.19 -4.59
C VAL A 111 8.95 1.04 -6.10
N CYS A 112 9.18 2.13 -6.82
CA CYS A 112 9.34 2.10 -8.27
C CYS A 112 10.66 2.66 -8.76
N GLU A 113 10.94 2.46 -10.04
CA GLU A 113 12.00 3.16 -10.74
C GLU A 113 11.67 4.65 -10.91
N GLN A 114 12.68 5.50 -10.68
CA GLN A 114 12.57 6.95 -10.85
C GLN A 114 12.10 7.29 -12.28
N GLY A 115 10.93 7.91 -12.38
CA GLY A 115 10.36 8.31 -13.67
C GLY A 115 9.71 7.18 -14.48
N ASN A 116 9.63 5.96 -13.93
CA ASN A 116 9.05 4.79 -14.62
C ASN A 116 8.09 3.96 -13.74
N CYS A 117 7.41 4.60 -12.79
CA CYS A 117 6.56 3.90 -11.81
C CYS A 117 5.35 3.16 -12.37
N GLY A 118 4.91 3.49 -13.58
CA GLY A 118 3.83 2.77 -14.23
C GLY A 118 4.24 1.43 -14.84
N ASP A 119 5.54 1.23 -15.07
CA ASP A 119 6.04 0.10 -15.84
C ASP A 119 7.17 -0.68 -15.15
N HIS A 120 7.77 -0.13 -14.09
CA HIS A 120 8.82 -0.82 -13.33
C HIS A 120 8.69 -0.55 -11.83
N TYR A 121 8.25 -1.56 -11.09
CA TYR A 121 7.97 -1.45 -9.66
C TYR A 121 8.09 -2.78 -8.91
N LEU A 122 8.26 -2.64 -7.59
CA LEU A 122 8.35 -3.71 -6.62
C LEU A 122 7.27 -3.48 -5.55
N LYS A 123 6.56 -4.54 -5.18
CA LYS A 123 5.64 -4.59 -4.04
C LYS A 123 6.08 -5.71 -3.11
N ILE A 124 6.00 -5.48 -1.80
CA ILE A 124 6.39 -6.45 -0.78
C ILE A 124 5.35 -6.53 0.33
N LEU A 125 5.26 -7.71 0.93
CA LEU A 125 4.69 -7.97 2.23
C LEU A 125 5.82 -8.49 3.12
N TYR A 126 5.95 -7.94 4.32
CA TYR A 126 6.99 -8.34 5.27
C TYR A 126 6.46 -8.58 6.68
N ILE A 127 6.88 -9.66 7.33
CA ILE A 127 6.63 -9.94 8.76
C ILE A 127 7.95 -9.80 9.53
N PRO A 128 8.17 -8.70 10.27
CA PRO A 128 9.43 -8.45 10.97
C PRO A 128 9.80 -9.52 12.01
N SER A 129 8.81 -10.09 12.71
CA SER A 129 9.06 -11.09 13.76
C SER A 129 9.49 -12.45 13.22
N GLU A 130 9.17 -12.74 11.97
CA GLU A 130 9.39 -14.05 11.34
C GLU A 130 10.45 -14.00 10.25
N HIS A 131 10.93 -12.80 9.89
CA HIS A 131 11.86 -12.58 8.77
C HIS A 131 11.33 -13.12 7.44
N VAL A 132 10.01 -13.07 7.25
CA VAL A 132 9.32 -13.56 6.06
C VAL A 132 9.04 -12.40 5.12
N VAL A 133 9.50 -12.54 3.88
CA VAL A 133 9.23 -11.60 2.78
C VAL A 133 8.48 -12.35 1.67
N ALA A 134 7.36 -11.78 1.26
CA ALA A 134 6.68 -12.11 0.01
C ALA A 134 6.65 -10.88 -0.88
N GLY A 135 6.72 -11.04 -2.20
CA GLY A 135 6.72 -9.88 -3.08
C GLY A 135 6.40 -10.15 -4.53
N PHE A 136 6.18 -9.05 -5.23
CA PHE A 136 5.86 -9.00 -6.64
C PHE A 136 6.70 -7.92 -7.32
N TYR A 137 7.41 -8.31 -8.35
CA TYR A 137 8.19 -7.45 -9.22
C TYR A 137 7.54 -7.39 -10.60
N TYR A 138 7.47 -6.18 -11.15
CA TYR A 138 6.96 -5.90 -12.49
C TYR A 138 7.95 -5.03 -13.26
N ASN A 139 8.28 -5.40 -14.49
CA ASN A 139 9.06 -4.59 -15.42
C ASN A 139 8.58 -4.77 -16.87
N GLY A 140 7.80 -3.83 -17.40
CA GLY A 140 7.41 -3.82 -18.82
C GLY A 140 6.69 -5.08 -19.30
N GLY A 141 5.93 -5.73 -18.42
CA GLY A 141 5.26 -7.01 -18.66
C GLY A 141 6.02 -8.25 -18.16
N GLU A 142 7.27 -8.11 -17.71
CA GLU A 142 7.95 -9.16 -16.95
C GLU A 142 7.41 -9.17 -15.51
N GLU A 143 6.74 -10.25 -15.14
CA GLU A 143 6.17 -10.45 -13.81
C GLU A 143 6.94 -11.50 -13.03
N LYS A 144 7.25 -11.20 -11.77
CA LYS A 144 7.87 -12.16 -10.86
C LYS A 144 7.32 -12.08 -9.45
N MET A 145 6.61 -13.13 -9.06
CA MET A 145 6.31 -13.40 -7.65
C MET A 145 7.52 -14.02 -6.97
N PHE A 146 7.75 -13.69 -5.70
CA PHE A 146 8.80 -14.28 -4.88
C PHE A 146 8.38 -14.35 -3.40
N GLY A 147 9.09 -15.19 -2.65
CA GLY A 147 8.69 -15.56 -1.29
C GLY A 147 7.54 -16.56 -1.27
N ASP A 148 7.13 -16.94 -0.06
CA ASP A 148 5.95 -17.79 0.13
C ASP A 148 4.72 -16.89 0.30
N ALA A 149 3.85 -16.87 -0.71
CA ALA A 149 2.66 -16.04 -0.76
C ALA A 149 1.45 -16.92 -1.03
N GLY A 150 0.47 -16.89 -0.14
CA GLY A 150 -0.84 -17.51 -0.38
C GLY A 150 -1.66 -16.72 -1.40
N ASP A 151 -2.87 -17.20 -1.68
CA ASP A 151 -3.78 -16.55 -2.64
C ASP A 151 -4.16 -15.12 -2.22
N ALA A 152 -4.30 -14.88 -0.91
CA ALA A 152 -4.65 -13.58 -0.37
C ALA A 152 -3.50 -12.58 -0.55
N GLU A 153 -2.28 -12.99 -0.23
CA GLU A 153 -1.04 -12.23 -0.37
C GLU A 153 -0.78 -11.93 -1.85
N THR A 154 -0.91 -12.93 -2.71
CA THR A 154 -0.75 -12.79 -4.17
C THR A 154 -1.71 -11.76 -4.74
N LYS A 155 -2.98 -11.77 -4.31
CA LYS A 155 -3.97 -10.77 -4.75
C LYS A 155 -3.60 -9.35 -4.35
N VAL A 156 -3.08 -9.16 -3.13
CA VAL A 156 -2.61 -7.85 -2.66
C VAL A 156 -1.37 -7.41 -3.44
N LEU A 157 -0.40 -8.30 -3.60
CA LEU A 157 0.87 -8.04 -4.27
C LEU A 157 0.70 -7.73 -5.76
N ARG A 158 -0.22 -8.41 -6.46
CA ARG A 158 -0.53 -8.18 -7.88
C ARG A 158 -1.56 -7.07 -8.11
N SER A 159 -2.05 -6.41 -7.07
CA SER A 159 -3.02 -5.32 -7.22
C SER A 159 -2.48 -4.25 -8.19
N GLY A 160 -3.29 -3.81 -9.16
CA GLY A 160 -2.88 -2.78 -10.14
C GLY A 160 -2.22 -3.33 -11.42
N VAL A 161 -1.91 -4.62 -11.50
CA VAL A 161 -1.70 -5.30 -12.78
C VAL A 161 -3.07 -5.54 -13.43
N PRO A 162 -3.27 -5.22 -14.72
CA PRO A 162 -4.48 -5.61 -15.42
C PRO A 162 -4.63 -7.14 -15.39
N GLU A 163 -5.65 -7.65 -14.71
CA GLU A 163 -6.01 -9.06 -14.84
C GLU A 163 -6.43 -9.31 -16.30
N GLU A 164 -5.83 -10.29 -16.96
CA GLU A 164 -6.44 -10.91 -18.15
C GLU A 164 -7.70 -11.66 -17.67
N THR A 165 -8.81 -10.94 -17.51
CA THR A 165 -10.03 -11.52 -16.94
C THR A 165 -10.64 -12.55 -17.90
N GLN A 166 -10.62 -13.82 -17.49
CA GLN A 166 -11.69 -14.76 -17.84
C GLN A 166 -12.99 -14.24 -17.22
N GLN A 167 -13.93 -13.81 -18.07
CA GLN A 167 -15.27 -13.38 -17.70
C GLN A 167 -16.05 -14.49 -16.99
N ALA A 168 -16.42 -14.27 -15.73
CA ALA A 168 -17.56 -14.96 -15.12
C ALA A 168 -18.88 -14.27 -15.54
N PRO A 169 -20.01 -15.00 -15.65
CA PRO A 169 -21.22 -14.49 -16.26
C PRO A 169 -21.94 -13.50 -15.34
N VAL A 170 -22.24 -12.31 -15.86
CA VAL A 170 -22.95 -11.24 -15.15
C VAL A 170 -24.45 -11.33 -15.45
N LEU A 171 -25.28 -11.37 -14.41
CA LEU A 171 -26.73 -11.22 -14.48
C LEU A 171 -27.10 -9.84 -15.05
N ALA A 172 -28.06 -9.82 -15.98
CA ALA A 172 -28.43 -8.66 -16.77
C ALA A 172 -28.94 -7.48 -15.91
N ALA A 173 -28.19 -6.37 -15.91
CA ALA A 173 -28.65 -5.05 -15.50
C ALA A 173 -28.87 -4.17 -16.73
N ALA A 174 -29.84 -3.27 -16.65
CA ALA A 174 -30.24 -2.38 -17.74
C ALA A 174 -29.05 -1.57 -18.30
N THR A 175 -28.93 -1.56 -19.62
CA THR A 175 -27.86 -0.87 -20.34
C THR A 175 -27.92 0.64 -20.09
N PRO A 176 -26.84 1.26 -19.60
CA PRO A 176 -26.71 2.72 -19.52
C PRO A 176 -26.94 3.40 -20.87
N ALA A 177 -27.56 4.57 -20.87
CA ALA A 177 -27.96 5.29 -22.09
C ALA A 177 -26.77 5.71 -22.99
N ASP A 178 -25.56 5.77 -22.44
CA ASP A 178 -24.31 6.11 -23.13
C ASP A 178 -23.49 4.87 -23.53
N GLY A 179 -24.04 3.67 -23.35
CA GLY A 179 -23.38 2.41 -23.67
C GLY A 179 -22.25 2.02 -22.71
N ALA A 180 -22.11 2.70 -21.57
CA ALA A 180 -21.16 2.32 -20.54
C ALA A 180 -21.46 0.92 -19.99
N PRO A 181 -20.46 0.12 -19.61
CA PRO A 181 -20.70 -1.14 -18.91
C PRO A 181 -21.46 -0.91 -17.61
N ALA A 182 -22.65 -1.51 -17.48
CA ALA A 182 -23.50 -1.37 -16.30
C ALA A 182 -22.76 -1.78 -15.02
N ASN A 183 -23.07 -1.12 -13.89
CA ASN A 183 -22.51 -1.42 -12.56
C ASN A 183 -20.97 -1.29 -12.46
N THR A 184 -20.35 -0.46 -13.30
CA THR A 184 -18.92 -0.16 -13.24
C THR A 184 -18.68 1.31 -12.92
N ILE A 185 -17.44 1.67 -12.58
CA ILE A 185 -17.06 3.08 -12.40
C ILE A 185 -17.28 3.92 -13.67
N TRP A 186 -17.36 3.29 -14.84
CA TRP A 186 -17.53 3.98 -16.11
C TRP A 186 -18.88 4.69 -16.20
N THR A 187 -19.87 4.31 -15.38
CA THR A 187 -21.17 4.97 -15.29
C THR A 187 -21.18 6.18 -14.36
N PHE A 188 -20.11 6.40 -13.57
CA PHE A 188 -20.04 7.48 -12.60
C PHE A 188 -20.01 8.82 -13.31
N LYS A 189 -20.60 9.85 -12.70
CA LYS A 189 -20.76 11.18 -13.34
C LYS A 189 -20.02 12.28 -12.60
N ASP A 190 -19.54 13.27 -13.36
CA ASP A 190 -19.09 14.53 -12.79
C ASP A 190 -20.29 15.44 -12.49
N ASN A 191 -20.01 16.63 -11.94
CA ASN A 191 -21.02 17.65 -11.69
C ASN A 191 -21.71 18.15 -12.98
N GLY A 192 -21.08 17.96 -14.15
CA GLY A 192 -21.64 18.29 -15.46
C GLY A 192 -22.51 17.18 -16.06
N GLY A 193 -22.64 16.04 -15.38
CA GLY A 193 -23.41 14.89 -15.83
C GLY A 193 -22.72 14.00 -16.86
N LYS A 194 -21.44 14.26 -17.19
CA LYS A 194 -20.63 13.44 -18.09
C LYS A 194 -20.14 12.19 -17.36
N SER A 195 -20.26 11.04 -18.00
CA SER A 195 -19.76 9.80 -17.44
C SER A 195 -18.25 9.64 -17.67
N LEU A 196 -17.60 8.83 -16.83
CA LEU A 196 -16.21 8.43 -17.06
C LEU A 196 -16.05 7.76 -18.43
N TRP A 197 -17.02 6.93 -18.83
CA TRP A 197 -17.04 6.29 -20.15
C TRP A 197 -16.94 7.31 -21.29
N GLN A 198 -17.71 8.40 -21.22
CA GLN A 198 -17.72 9.45 -22.23
C GLN A 198 -16.39 10.19 -22.32
N VAL A 199 -15.80 10.59 -21.18
CA VAL A 199 -14.53 11.32 -21.18
C VAL A 199 -13.35 10.43 -21.56
N CYS A 200 -13.48 9.12 -21.33
CA CYS A 200 -12.46 8.14 -21.70
C CYS A 200 -12.51 7.71 -23.17
N GLY A 201 -13.49 8.16 -23.97
CA GLY A 201 -13.59 7.79 -25.39
C GLY A 201 -14.40 6.52 -25.67
N GLY A 202 -15.20 6.08 -24.69
CA GLY A 202 -16.14 4.98 -24.83
C GLY A 202 -15.47 3.65 -25.16
N GLN A 203 -15.99 2.96 -26.18
CA GLN A 203 -15.54 1.61 -26.57
C GLN A 203 -14.07 1.57 -27.03
N ASN A 204 -13.51 2.71 -27.45
CA ASN A 204 -12.10 2.87 -27.80
C ASN A 204 -11.35 3.61 -26.68
N SER A 205 -11.61 3.22 -25.43
CA SER A 205 -11.17 3.92 -24.24
C SER A 205 -9.65 4.20 -24.25
N SER A 206 -9.26 5.44 -23.99
CA SER A 206 -7.87 5.85 -23.75
C SER A 206 -7.51 5.93 -22.26
N CYS A 207 -8.46 5.55 -21.39
CA CYS A 207 -8.27 5.53 -19.95
C CYS A 207 -7.74 4.19 -19.44
N THR A 208 -6.87 4.27 -18.44
CA THR A 208 -6.32 3.14 -17.69
C THR A 208 -6.57 3.36 -16.20
N ILE A 209 -7.06 2.33 -15.50
CA ILE A 209 -7.12 2.36 -14.03
C ILE A 209 -5.70 2.18 -13.51
N ILE A 210 -5.22 3.13 -12.72
CA ILE A 210 -3.86 3.11 -12.15
C ILE A 210 -3.85 2.85 -10.64
N ALA A 211 -4.99 2.98 -9.96
CA ALA A 211 -5.17 2.50 -8.59
C ALA A 211 -6.66 2.24 -8.32
N SER A 212 -6.97 1.26 -7.46
CA SER A 212 -8.35 0.97 -7.03
C SER A 212 -8.36 0.56 -5.56
N THR A 213 -9.03 1.36 -4.73
CA THR A 213 -9.28 1.09 -3.31
C THR A 213 -10.77 0.80 -3.07
N LYS A 214 -11.11 0.54 -1.81
CA LYS A 214 -12.51 0.38 -1.36
C LYS A 214 -13.36 1.62 -1.61
N TYR A 215 -12.76 2.81 -1.57
CA TYR A 215 -13.49 4.08 -1.63
C TYR A 215 -13.28 4.81 -2.95
N TYR A 216 -12.10 4.67 -3.56
CA TYR A 216 -11.71 5.46 -4.72
C TYR A 216 -11.09 4.61 -5.84
N VAL A 217 -11.22 5.07 -7.08
CA VAL A 217 -10.50 4.53 -8.23
C VAL A 217 -9.80 5.68 -8.95
N ALA A 218 -8.50 5.54 -9.15
CA ALA A 218 -7.66 6.48 -9.87
C ALA A 218 -7.55 6.02 -11.33
N VAL A 219 -7.82 6.92 -12.27
CA VAL A 219 -7.89 6.64 -13.70
C VAL A 219 -7.06 7.69 -14.45
N LEU A 220 -6.18 7.24 -15.34
CA LEU A 220 -5.36 8.10 -16.18
C LEU A 220 -5.82 7.99 -17.64
N ASN A 221 -6.12 9.12 -18.28
CA ASN A 221 -6.38 9.19 -19.71
C ASN A 221 -5.14 9.66 -20.47
N ARG A 222 -4.55 8.73 -21.24
CA ARG A 222 -3.31 8.99 -22.00
C ARG A 222 -3.53 9.87 -23.25
N LYS A 223 -4.78 10.13 -23.63
CA LYS A 223 -5.14 11.12 -24.66
C LYS A 223 -5.71 12.35 -23.97
N SER A 224 -4.82 13.23 -23.50
CA SER A 224 -5.22 14.44 -22.79
C SER A 224 -6.20 15.28 -23.62
N ALA A 225 -7.33 15.65 -23.03
CA ALA A 225 -8.23 16.65 -23.59
C ALA A 225 -7.70 18.08 -23.37
N THR A 226 -6.77 18.27 -22.42
CA THR A 226 -6.17 19.57 -22.06
C THR A 226 -4.81 19.82 -22.71
N GLY A 227 -4.21 18.82 -23.37
CA GLY A 227 -2.90 18.91 -24.02
C GLY A 227 -1.70 18.66 -23.09
N CYS A 228 -1.94 18.17 -21.87
CA CYS A 228 -0.89 17.85 -20.90
C CYS A 228 -0.12 16.58 -21.31
N ALA A 229 1.21 16.62 -21.18
CA ALA A 229 2.09 15.52 -21.60
C ALA A 229 1.82 14.21 -20.82
N PHE A 230 1.33 14.32 -19.59
CA PHE A 230 1.02 13.17 -18.73
C PHE A 230 -0.37 12.57 -18.98
N GLY A 231 -1.27 13.29 -19.66
CA GLY A 231 -2.67 12.91 -19.74
C GLY A 231 -3.55 13.56 -18.68
N ASP A 232 -4.84 13.26 -18.71
CA ASP A 232 -5.79 13.75 -17.70
C ASP A 232 -5.92 12.73 -16.56
N PHE A 233 -5.89 13.19 -15.32
CA PHE A 233 -6.06 12.33 -14.15
C PHE A 233 -7.46 12.46 -13.56
N TYR A 234 -8.12 11.33 -13.29
CA TYR A 234 -9.45 11.28 -12.72
C TYR A 234 -9.47 10.42 -11.46
N VAL A 235 -10.24 10.86 -10.45
CA VAL A 235 -10.54 10.05 -9.27
C VAL A 235 -12.03 9.84 -9.18
N ALA A 236 -12.45 8.57 -9.18
CA ALA A 236 -13.83 8.12 -9.05
C ALA A 236 -14.11 7.72 -7.60
N ALA A 237 -15.12 8.31 -6.97
CA ALA A 237 -15.58 8.03 -5.62
C ALA A 237 -16.75 7.04 -5.65
N ARG A 238 -16.57 5.87 -5.03
CA ARG A 238 -17.54 4.75 -5.10
C ARG A 238 -18.80 4.98 -4.27
N ASP A 239 -18.67 5.69 -3.15
CA ASP A 239 -19.76 6.00 -2.23
C ASP A 239 -20.80 6.96 -2.83
N THR A 240 -20.33 7.90 -3.65
CA THR A 240 -21.12 8.93 -4.30
C THR A 240 -21.38 8.64 -5.78
N ALA A 241 -20.80 7.56 -6.32
CA ALA A 241 -20.85 7.23 -7.75
C ALA A 241 -20.48 8.42 -8.64
N SER A 242 -19.49 9.20 -8.22
CA SER A 242 -19.06 10.44 -8.87
C SER A 242 -17.58 10.40 -9.24
N TRP A 243 -17.14 11.28 -10.13
CA TRP A 243 -15.71 11.44 -10.43
C TRP A 243 -15.31 12.91 -10.55
N ARG A 244 -14.02 13.16 -10.39
CA ARG A 244 -13.41 14.49 -10.59
C ARG A 244 -12.13 14.39 -11.39
N GLN A 245 -11.91 15.36 -12.26
CA GLN A 245 -10.62 15.58 -12.91
C GLN A 245 -9.70 16.33 -11.96
N TYR A 246 -8.43 15.94 -11.97
CA TYR A 246 -7.33 16.60 -11.30
C TYR A 246 -6.33 17.03 -12.36
N ASP A 247 -5.83 18.24 -12.18
CA ASP A 247 -4.79 18.79 -13.03
C ASP A 247 -3.48 18.01 -12.82
N THR A 248 -2.81 17.68 -13.90
CA THR A 248 -1.52 16.98 -13.91
C THR A 248 -0.36 17.91 -14.28
N GLY A 249 -0.64 19.21 -14.48
CA GLY A 249 0.35 20.25 -14.76
C GLY A 249 0.15 20.96 -16.10
#